data_AF-A0A0D6M1G2-F1
#
_entry.id   AF-A0A0D6M1G2-F1
#
_cell.length_a   1.000
_cell.length_b   1.000
_cell.length_c   1.000
_cell.angle_alpha   90.00
_cell.angle_beta   90.00
_cell.angle_gamma   90.00
#
_symmetry.space_group_name_H-M   'P 1'
#
loop_
_entity.id
_entity.type
_entity.pdbx_description
1 polymer ?
#
loop_
_entity_poly.entity_id
_entity_poly.type
_entity_poly.pdbx_seq_one_letter_code
_entity_poly.pdbx_strand_id
1 'polypeptide(L)'
;MLPIVNIRLNDAPADRELMTVSGWDPTIRDRFESCHSIASFAPTAEQYCKAFTMCCSMQFDPNNGDKCQTNEQRCIPLEEGGADAVCIQRNCTELVTTTTTTTPAPIIEEEPINTARSTPREIK
;
A
#
# COMPACT_ATOMS: atom_id res chain seq x y z
N MET A 1 8.28 -31.42 35.32
CA MET A 1 6.84 -31.08 35.36
C MET A 1 6.66 -29.84 34.52
N LEU A 2 6.05 -29.98 33.34
CA LEU A 2 5.70 -28.90 32.40
C LEU A 2 4.23 -29.12 32.03
N PRO A 3 3.40 -28.07 31.96
CA PRO A 3 1.96 -28.24 31.73
C PRO A 3 1.67 -28.61 30.28
N ILE A 4 0.73 -29.55 30.12
CA ILE A 4 0.04 -29.84 28.86
C ILE A 4 -0.89 -28.65 28.59
N VAL A 5 -0.65 -27.92 27.51
CA VAL A 5 -1.63 -26.95 26.99
C VAL A 5 -2.30 -27.58 25.76
N ASN A 6 -3.56 -27.97 25.95
CA ASN A 6 -4.45 -28.44 24.90
C ASN A 6 -4.79 -27.27 23.96
N ILE A 7 -4.21 -27.23 22.77
CA ILE A 7 -4.66 -26.30 21.72
C ILE A 7 -5.79 -26.99 20.95
N ARG A 8 -7.03 -26.59 21.27
CA ARG A 8 -8.20 -26.88 20.43
C ARG A 8 -8.07 -26.05 19.15
N LEU A 9 -7.78 -26.72 18.04
CA LEU A 9 -8.09 -26.23 16.69
C LEU A 9 -9.60 -26.06 16.60
N ASN A 10 -10.11 -24.83 16.61
CA ASN A 10 -11.47 -24.52 16.22
C ASN A 10 -11.46 -23.19 15.45
N ASP A 11 -11.83 -23.32 14.17
CA ASP A 11 -12.50 -22.32 13.33
C ASP A 11 -11.83 -20.96 13.16
N ALA A 12 -10.89 -20.89 12.21
CA ALA A 12 -10.55 -19.63 11.58
C ALA A 12 -11.72 -19.20 10.68
N PRO A 13 -12.41 -18.07 10.94
CA PRO A 13 -13.28 -17.50 9.93
C PRO A 13 -12.43 -17.06 8.74
N ALA A 14 -12.92 -17.38 7.55
CA ALA A 14 -12.39 -16.92 6.29
C ALA A 14 -12.80 -15.46 6.07
N ASP A 15 -12.17 -14.53 6.78
CA ASP A 15 -12.24 -13.11 6.53
C ASP A 15 -10.82 -12.57 6.39
N ARG A 16 -10.25 -12.84 5.22
CA ARG A 16 -9.28 -11.92 4.62
C ARG A 16 -10.04 -10.64 4.26
N GLU A 17 -10.42 -9.91 5.31
CA GLU A 17 -11.05 -8.61 5.24
C GLU A 17 -10.11 -7.75 4.42
N LEU A 18 -10.57 -7.43 3.21
CA LEU A 18 -10.04 -6.38 2.38
C LEU A 18 -9.78 -5.21 3.35
N MET A 19 -8.53 -4.88 3.64
CA MET A 19 -8.17 -3.63 4.29
C MET A 19 -8.61 -2.52 3.34
N THR A 20 -9.91 -2.25 3.33
CA THR A 20 -10.46 -1.01 2.82
C THR A 20 -9.79 0.02 3.72
N VAL A 21 -8.87 0.80 3.14
CA VAL A 21 -8.27 1.92 3.84
C VAL A 21 -9.43 2.88 4.11
N SER A 22 -10.08 2.67 5.24
CA SER A 22 -11.27 3.40 5.68
C SER A 22 -10.82 4.81 6.03
N GLY A 23 -10.87 5.69 5.01
CA GLY A 23 -10.43 7.08 5.12
C GLY A 23 -9.39 7.53 4.08
N TRP A 24 -8.94 6.66 3.16
CA TRP A 24 -8.13 7.14 2.04
C TRP A 24 -9.01 7.71 0.94
N ASP A 25 -8.84 9.00 0.67
CA ASP A 25 -9.54 9.70 -0.40
C ASP A 25 -8.70 9.62 -1.70
N PRO A 26 -9.19 8.91 -2.73
CA PRO A 26 -8.50 8.77 -4.00
C PRO A 26 -8.40 10.09 -4.77
N THR A 27 -8.93 11.21 -4.29
CA THR A 27 -8.84 12.55 -4.90
C THR A 27 -7.95 13.51 -4.09
N ILE A 28 -7.41 13.09 -2.94
CA ILE A 28 -6.48 13.87 -2.11
C ILE A 28 -5.06 13.35 -2.27
N ARG A 29 -4.10 14.28 -2.43
CA ARG A 29 -2.66 14.02 -2.59
C ARG A 29 -1.95 14.74 -1.46
N ASP A 30 -1.57 13.99 -0.44
CA ASP A 30 -0.61 14.47 0.54
C ASP A 30 0.79 14.37 -0.04
N ARG A 31 1.44 15.53 -0.20
CA ARG A 31 2.79 15.64 -0.74
C ARG A 31 3.80 16.06 0.32
N PHE A 32 3.39 16.15 1.59
CA PHE A 32 4.25 16.57 2.69
C PHE A 32 5.55 15.78 2.70
N GLU A 33 5.50 14.46 2.80
CA GLU A 33 6.71 13.61 2.88
C GLU A 33 7.60 13.76 1.63
N SER A 34 6.98 13.81 0.44
CA SER A 34 7.72 13.96 -0.81
C SER A 34 8.46 15.30 -0.87
N CYS A 35 7.85 16.40 -0.41
CA CYS A 35 8.48 17.71 -0.42
C CYS A 35 9.39 17.93 0.79
N HIS A 36 9.10 17.30 1.92
CA HIS A 36 9.92 17.30 3.12
C HIS A 36 11.29 16.68 2.81
N SER A 37 11.32 15.50 2.18
CA SER A 37 12.59 14.82 1.83
C SER A 37 13.50 15.63 0.89
N ILE A 38 12.94 16.51 0.07
CA ILE A 38 13.72 17.42 -0.79
C ILE A 38 14.19 18.63 0.02
N ALA A 39 13.30 19.20 0.84
CA ALA A 39 13.57 20.41 1.60
C ALA A 39 14.49 20.17 2.81
N SER A 40 14.57 18.94 3.34
CA SER A 40 15.34 18.58 4.54
C SER A 40 16.85 18.83 4.41
N PHE A 41 17.37 18.95 3.19
CA PHE A 41 18.77 19.29 2.94
C PHE A 41 19.08 20.79 3.08
N ALA A 42 18.04 21.62 3.24
CA ALA A 42 18.23 23.06 3.37
C ALA A 42 18.88 23.42 4.72
N PRO A 43 19.90 24.31 4.73
CA PRO A 43 20.65 24.65 5.93
C PRO A 43 19.90 25.55 6.91
N THR A 44 18.82 26.22 6.49
CA THR A 44 17.99 27.07 7.36
C THR A 44 16.51 26.78 7.16
N ALA A 45 15.69 27.05 8.17
CA ALA A 45 14.24 26.89 8.10
C ALA A 45 13.59 27.73 6.99
N GLU A 46 14.14 28.90 6.69
CA GLU A 46 13.67 29.75 5.58
C GLU A 46 13.99 29.12 4.22
N GLN A 47 15.20 28.54 4.07
CA GLN A 47 15.58 27.82 2.86
C GLN A 47 14.78 26.52 2.72
N TYR A 48 14.49 25.83 3.83
CA TYR A 48 13.57 24.70 3.88
C TYR A 48 12.21 25.10 3.34
N CYS A 49 11.62 26.19 3.84
CA CYS A 49 10.30 26.63 3.40
C CYS A 49 10.28 27.03 1.92
N LYS A 50 11.35 27.64 1.41
CA LYS A 50 11.48 27.93 -0.03
C LYS A 50 11.51 26.65 -0.87
N ALA A 51 12.34 25.68 -0.48
CA ALA A 51 12.45 24.40 -1.19
C ALA A 51 11.16 23.58 -1.13
N PHE A 52 10.55 23.49 0.05
CA PHE A 52 9.28 22.81 0.28
C PHE A 52 8.16 23.42 -0.55
N THR A 53 8.06 24.76 -0.53
CA THR A 53 7.07 25.51 -1.30
C THR A 53 7.23 25.28 -2.79
N MET A 54 8.46 25.32 -3.28
CA MET A 54 8.77 25.08 -4.69
C MET A 54 8.38 23.66 -5.11
N CYS A 55 8.74 22.64 -4.33
CA CYS A 55 8.33 21.27 -4.59
C CYS A 55 6.81 21.14 -4.68
N CYS A 56 6.09 21.69 -3.70
CA CYS A 56 4.63 21.60 -3.62
C CYS A 56 3.96 22.21 -4.86
N SER A 57 4.43 23.38 -5.29
CA SER A 57 3.90 24.08 -6.46
C SER A 57 4.28 23.41 -7.78
N MET A 58 5.48 22.85 -7.93
CA MET A 58 5.87 22.15 -9.17
C MET A 58 5.02 20.90 -9.45
N GLN A 59 4.52 20.27 -8.38
CA GLN A 59 3.62 19.13 -8.50
C GLN A 59 2.17 19.54 -8.81
N PHE A 60 1.85 20.83 -8.76
CA PHE A 60 0.51 21.38 -8.98
C PHE A 60 0.43 22.09 -10.34
N ASP A 61 -0.49 21.64 -11.20
CA ASP A 61 -0.81 22.35 -12.43
C ASP A 61 -2.32 22.23 -12.72
N PRO A 62 -3.10 23.30 -12.54
CA PRO A 62 -4.56 23.25 -12.64
C PRO A 62 -5.07 23.09 -14.08
N ASN A 63 -4.21 23.21 -15.10
CA ASN A 63 -4.61 23.16 -16.51
C ASN A 63 -4.33 21.80 -17.17
N ASN A 64 -3.70 20.87 -16.45
CA ASN A 64 -3.42 19.54 -16.94
C ASN A 64 -4.54 18.58 -16.49
N GLY A 65 -5.13 17.86 -17.44
CA GLY A 65 -6.39 17.13 -17.27
C GLY A 65 -6.39 16.01 -16.22
N ASP A 66 -5.20 15.55 -15.81
CA ASP A 66 -5.04 14.50 -14.78
C ASP A 66 -4.76 15.06 -13.38
N LYS A 67 -4.87 16.38 -13.17
CA LYS A 67 -4.35 17.05 -11.97
C LYS A 67 -5.41 17.61 -11.01
N CYS A 68 -4.92 17.91 -9.82
CA CYS A 68 -5.63 18.49 -8.69
C CYS A 68 -6.11 19.92 -8.95
N GLN A 69 -7.29 20.28 -8.45
CA GLN A 69 -7.87 21.61 -8.66
C GLN A 69 -7.47 22.62 -7.59
N THR A 70 -7.16 22.15 -6.38
CA THR A 70 -6.79 23.03 -5.25
C THR A 70 -5.49 22.58 -4.60
N ASN A 71 -4.75 23.54 -4.06
CA ASN A 71 -3.48 23.34 -3.39
C ASN A 71 -3.49 24.08 -2.05
N GLU A 72 -3.51 23.34 -0.96
CA GLU A 72 -3.35 23.83 0.41
C GLU A 72 -1.86 23.73 0.77
N GLN A 73 -1.19 24.88 0.76
CA GLN A 73 0.25 24.98 0.91
C GLN A 73 0.61 26.03 1.97
N ARG A 74 1.35 25.61 2.99
CA ARG A 74 1.86 26.48 4.06
C ARG A 74 3.25 26.03 4.48
N CYS A 75 4.12 26.97 4.82
CA CYS A 75 5.36 26.67 5.54
C CYS A 75 5.74 27.85 6.42
N ILE A 76 5.86 27.61 7.73
CA ILE A 76 6.24 28.62 8.73
C ILE A 76 7.54 28.17 9.40
N PRO A 77 8.65 28.91 9.23
CA PRO A 77 9.88 28.67 9.98
C PRO A 77 9.64 28.78 11.49
N LEU A 78 10.19 27.86 12.28
CA LEU A 78 10.12 27.86 13.74
C LEU A 78 11.44 28.36 14.34
N GLU A 79 11.37 29.10 15.44
CA GLU A 79 12.54 29.71 16.10
C GLU A 79 13.52 28.67 16.66
N GLU A 80 13.03 27.49 17.00
CA GLU A 80 13.77 26.37 17.59
C GLU A 80 14.48 25.46 16.58
N GLY A 81 14.46 25.83 15.29
CA GLY A 81 15.10 25.06 14.22
C GLY A 81 14.16 24.00 13.65
N GLY A 82 13.34 24.41 12.69
CA GLY A 82 12.38 23.55 12.02
C GLY A 82 11.37 24.38 11.23
N ALA A 83 10.37 23.75 10.65
CA ALA A 83 9.26 24.46 10.02
C ALA A 83 7.97 23.66 10.13
N ASP A 84 6.86 24.36 10.39
CA ASP A 84 5.51 23.82 10.31
C ASP A 84 5.02 23.94 8.86
N ALA A 85 4.94 22.81 8.16
CA ALA A 85 4.71 22.77 6.72
C ALA A 85 3.55 21.83 6.34
N VAL A 86 2.75 22.25 5.37
CA VAL A 86 1.60 21.52 4.83
C VAL A 86 1.66 21.62 3.30
N CYS A 87 1.46 20.49 2.62
CA CYS A 87 1.29 20.44 1.17
C CYS A 87 0.24 19.37 0.82
N ILE A 88 -1.01 19.80 0.71
CA ILE A 88 -2.14 18.93 0.37
C ILE A 88 -2.79 19.44 -0.91
N GLN A 89 -2.90 18.59 -1.91
CA GLN A 89 -3.62 18.89 -3.14
C GLN A 89 -4.95 18.13 -3.13
N ARG A 90 -6.06 18.79 -3.48
CA ARG A 90 -7.42 18.20 -3.43
C ARG A 90 -8.14 18.29 -4.76
N ASN A 91 -9.22 17.53 -4.88
CA ASN A 91 -10.02 17.37 -6.09
C ASN A 91 -9.14 16.93 -7.28
N CYS A 92 -8.22 16.02 -7.03
CA CYS A 92 -7.43 15.39 -8.07
C CYS A 92 -8.26 14.33 -8.80
N THR A 93 -7.95 14.10 -10.07
CA THR A 93 -8.39 12.88 -10.77
C THR A 93 -8.05 11.66 -9.91
N GLU A 94 -9.01 10.74 -9.79
CA GLU A 94 -8.88 9.56 -8.94
C GLU A 94 -7.66 8.72 -9.33
N LEU A 95 -6.91 8.24 -8.32
CA LEU A 95 -5.84 7.28 -8.55
C LEU A 95 -6.50 5.92 -8.73
N VAL A 96 -6.58 5.44 -9.97
CA VAL A 96 -7.09 4.11 -10.27
C VAL A 96 -6.12 3.08 -9.69
N THR A 97 -6.56 2.35 -8.67
CA THR A 97 -5.76 1.28 -8.07
C THR A 97 -6.01 -0.01 -8.84
N THR A 98 -4.97 -0.55 -9.50
CA THR A 98 -5.07 -1.84 -10.17
C THR A 98 -5.05 -2.97 -9.14
N THR A 99 -6.16 -3.69 -9.00
CA THR A 99 -6.20 -4.89 -8.16
C THR A 99 -5.67 -6.08 -8.95
N THR A 100 -4.63 -6.76 -8.46
CA THR A 100 -4.14 -8.01 -9.05
C THR A 100 -4.83 -9.19 -8.37
N THR A 101 -5.64 -9.93 -9.13
CA THR A 101 -6.27 -11.16 -8.64
C THR A 101 -5.42 -12.35 -9.03
N THR A 102 -4.90 -13.09 -8.05
CA THR A 102 -4.21 -14.36 -8.29
C THR A 102 -5.22 -15.50 -8.25
N THR A 103 -5.46 -16.15 -9.39
CA THR A 103 -6.26 -17.39 -9.46
C THR A 103 -5.41 -18.56 -8.96
N PRO A 104 -5.87 -19.36 -7.97
CA PRO A 104 -5.15 -20.56 -7.57
C PRO A 104 -5.12 -21.59 -8.72
N ALA A 105 -4.00 -22.30 -8.86
CA ALA A 105 -3.89 -23.38 -9.84
C ALA A 105 -4.88 -24.51 -9.51
N PRO A 106 -5.51 -25.16 -10.51
CA PRO A 106 -6.38 -26.31 -10.27
C PRO A 106 -5.57 -27.43 -9.61
N ILE A 107 -6.06 -27.94 -8.48
CA ILE A 107 -5.51 -29.12 -7.82
C ILE A 107 -5.94 -30.31 -8.68
N ILE A 108 -4.99 -30.96 -9.35
CA ILE A 108 -5.22 -32.24 -10.02
C ILE A 108 -5.16 -33.29 -8.91
N GLU A 109 -6.30 -33.83 -8.51
CA GLU A 109 -6.36 -35.05 -7.70
C GLU A 109 -5.92 -36.21 -8.60
N GLU A 110 -4.70 -36.70 -8.43
CA GLU A 110 -4.25 -37.93 -9.11
C GLU A 110 -5.04 -39.13 -8.53
N GLU A 111 -5.98 -39.69 -9.30
CA GLU A 111 -6.67 -40.92 -8.94
C GLU A 111 -5.64 -42.06 -8.74
N PRO A 112 -5.75 -42.87 -7.66
CA PRO A 112 -4.83 -43.97 -7.42
C PRO A 112 -4.98 -45.05 -8.50
N ILE A 113 -3.88 -45.32 -9.20
CA ILE A 113 -3.74 -46.39 -10.19
C ILE A 113 -3.96 -47.75 -9.50
N ASN A 114 -5.16 -48.31 -9.64
CA ASN A 114 -5.43 -49.70 -9.26
C ASN A 114 -4.87 -50.63 -10.35
N THR A 115 -3.57 -50.96 -10.29
CA THR A 115 -3.02 -52.06 -11.10
C THR A 115 -3.39 -53.39 -10.45
N ALA A 116 -4.36 -54.08 -11.05
CA ALA A 116 -4.73 -55.45 -10.73
C ALA A 116 -3.53 -56.40 -10.88
N ARG A 117 -3.14 -57.05 -9.79
CA ARG A 117 -2.09 -58.06 -9.72
C ARG A 117 -2.60 -59.39 -10.30
N SER A 118 -2.28 -59.69 -11.56
CA SER A 118 -2.52 -61.00 -12.15
C SER A 118 -1.35 -61.94 -11.83
N THR A 119 -1.62 -62.96 -11.01
CA THR A 119 -0.73 -64.09 -10.70
C THR A 119 -0.57 -65.03 -11.91
N PRO A 120 0.66 -65.45 -12.27
CA PRO A 120 0.85 -66.61 -13.15
C PRO A 120 0.76 -67.92 -12.35
N ARG A 121 0.00 -68.89 -12.89
CA ARG A 121 -0.13 -70.27 -12.39
C ARG A 121 0.93 -71.13 -13.09
N GLU A 122 1.77 -71.84 -12.33
CA GLU A 122 2.71 -72.85 -12.87
C GLU A 122 1.95 -74.01 -13.53
N ILE A 123 2.41 -74.44 -14.72
CA ILE A 123 2.13 -75.78 -15.24
C ILE A 123 3.42 -76.32 -15.90
N LYS A 124 4.07 -77.21 -15.13
CA LYS A 124 4.77 -78.46 -15.48
C LYS A 124 5.83 -78.50 -16.57
#